data_AF-A0A4P7JWS4-F1
#
_entry.id   AF-A0A4P7JWS4-F1
#
_cell.length_a   1.000
_cell.length_b   1.000
_cell.length_c   1.000
_cell.angle_alpha   90.00
_cell.angle_beta   90.00
_cell.angle_gamma   90.00
#
_symmetry.space_group_name_H-M   'P 1'
#
loop_
_entity.id
_entity.type
_entity.pdbx_description
1 polymer ?
#
loop_
_entity_poly.entity_id
_entity_poly.type
_entity_poly.pdbx_seq_one_letter_code
_entity_poly.pdbx_strand_id
1 'polypeptide(L)'
;MGFLDKAKQFGDKVNEQMTAFSSDEVIANTIIKAVEKQEKVNKLLKEKGSNYRVADIDLGMGVPPSVIFGVRRVGEKDDELQDL
;
A
#
# COMPACT_ATOMS: atom_id res chain seq x y z
N MET A 1 24.12 -21.72 24.16
CA MET A 1 23.50 -20.84 23.14
C MET A 1 23.12 -19.54 23.80
N GLY A 2 23.91 -18.50 23.58
CA GLY A 2 23.77 -17.23 24.30
C GLY A 2 22.66 -16.35 23.72
N PHE A 3 22.25 -15.31 24.45
CA PHE A 3 21.29 -14.32 23.95
C PHE A 3 21.73 -13.67 22.63
N LEU A 4 23.05 -13.59 22.38
CA LEU A 4 23.64 -13.11 21.12
C LEU A 4 23.34 -14.01 19.91
N ASP A 5 23.31 -15.34 20.09
CA ASP A 5 22.90 -16.28 19.03
C ASP A 5 21.44 -16.08 18.65
N LYS A 6 20.58 -15.81 19.64
CA LYS A 6 19.15 -15.61 19.42
C LYS A 6 18.84 -14.32 18.68
N ALA A 7 19.61 -13.26 18.94
CA ALA A 7 19.49 -11.98 18.24
C ALA A 7 19.93 -12.10 16.76
N LYS A 8 21.04 -12.80 16.48
CA LYS A 8 21.47 -13.09 15.10
C LYS A 8 20.42 -13.91 14.33
N GLN A 9 19.92 -14.99 14.95
CA GLN A 9 18.92 -15.85 14.32
C GLN A 9 17.59 -15.13 14.03
N PHE A 10 17.23 -14.12 14.84
CA PHE A 10 16.09 -13.26 14.56
C PHE A 10 16.35 -12.29 13.39
N GLY A 11 17.57 -11.73 13.32
CA GLY A 11 18.00 -10.88 12.21
C GLY A 11 18.01 -11.63 10.88
N ASP A 12 18.55 -12.84 10.86
CA ASP A 12 18.58 -13.70 9.66
C ASP A 12 17.15 -14.07 9.21
N LYS A 13 16.23 -14.38 10.15
CA LYS A 13 14.82 -14.64 9.83
C LYS A 13 14.09 -13.42 9.24
N VAL A 14 14.41 -12.21 9.68
CA VAL A 14 13.82 -10.99 9.13
C VAL A 14 14.38 -10.71 7.73
N ASN A 15 15.67 -10.96 7.51
CA ASN A 15 16.33 -10.80 6.22
C ASN A 15 15.82 -11.82 5.18
N GLU A 16 15.66 -13.08 5.57
CA GLU A 16 15.14 -14.15 4.70
C GLU A 16 13.65 -13.95 4.37
N GLN A 17 12.86 -13.44 5.33
CA GLN A 17 11.48 -13.01 5.08
C GLN A 17 11.44 -11.79 4.14
N MET A 18 12.35 -10.82 4.30
CA MET A 18 12.50 -9.67 3.39
C MET A 18 12.75 -10.10 1.94
N THR A 19 13.60 -11.10 1.69
CA THR A 19 13.80 -11.67 0.34
C THR A 19 12.58 -12.43 -0.16
N ALA A 20 11.81 -13.09 0.71
CA ALA A 20 10.55 -13.72 0.33
C ALA A 20 9.44 -12.69 -0.01
N PHE A 21 9.49 -11.49 0.57
CA PHE A 21 8.57 -10.39 0.27
C PHE A 21 8.77 -9.74 -1.11
N SER A 22 9.84 -10.07 -1.84
CA SER A 22 10.09 -9.57 -3.20
C SER A 22 9.54 -10.48 -4.31
N SER A 23 8.78 -11.52 -3.98
CA SER A 23 8.16 -12.39 -4.98
C SER A 23 7.00 -11.68 -5.71
N ASP A 24 6.83 -11.92 -7.01
CA ASP A 24 5.71 -11.36 -7.81
C ASP A 24 4.35 -11.63 -7.16
N GLU A 25 4.18 -12.79 -6.53
CA GLU A 25 2.97 -13.16 -5.79
C GLU A 25 2.71 -12.25 -4.57
N VAL A 26 3.76 -11.81 -3.87
CA VAL A 26 3.64 -10.88 -2.74
C VAL A 26 3.26 -9.50 -3.23
N ILE A 27 3.86 -9.05 -4.34
CA ILE A 27 3.52 -7.78 -4.99
C ILE A 27 2.06 -7.81 -5.43
N ALA A 28 1.62 -8.86 -6.12
CA ALA A 28 0.24 -9.04 -6.55
C ALA A 28 -0.75 -9.02 -5.37
N ASN A 29 -0.47 -9.78 -4.31
CA ASN A 29 -1.29 -9.79 -3.10
C ASN A 29 -1.32 -8.42 -2.40
N THR A 30 -0.21 -7.67 -2.44
CA THR A 30 -0.13 -6.32 -1.87
C THR A 30 -1.00 -5.34 -2.66
N ILE A 31 -0.96 -5.41 -4.00
CA ILE A 31 -1.82 -4.60 -4.88
C ILE A 31 -3.30 -4.90 -4.60
N ILE A 32 -3.70 -6.18 -4.57
CA ILE A 32 -5.08 -6.59 -4.29
C ILE A 32 -5.56 -6.00 -2.95
N LYS A 33 -4.77 -6.17 -1.89
CA LYS A 33 -5.11 -5.65 -0.55
C LYS A 33 -5.16 -4.12 -0.52
N ALA A 34 -4.28 -3.44 -1.25
CA ALA A 34 -4.27 -1.98 -1.33
C ALA A 34 -5.55 -1.44 -1.98
N VAL A 35 -5.98 -2.05 -3.09
CA VAL A 35 -7.21 -1.68 -3.81
C VAL A 35 -8.45 -1.92 -2.94
N GLU A 36 -8.57 -3.11 -2.33
CA GLU A 36 -9.69 -3.39 -1.41
C GLU A 36 -9.75 -2.36 -0.27
N LYS A 37 -8.59 -1.96 0.25
CA LYS A 37 -8.50 -0.96 1.31
C LYS A 37 -8.92 0.42 0.81
N GLN A 38 -8.48 0.83 -0.39
CA GLN A 38 -8.95 2.06 -1.03
C GLN A 38 -10.48 2.08 -1.11
N GLU A 39 -11.12 1.01 -1.58
CA GLU A 39 -12.58 0.95 -1.73
C GLU A 39 -13.29 1.09 -0.38
N LYS A 40 -12.86 0.32 0.62
CA LYS A 40 -13.41 0.37 1.98
C LYS A 40 -13.25 1.77 2.60
N VAL A 41 -12.06 2.38 2.47
CA VAL A 41 -11.79 3.73 2.97
C VAL A 41 -12.66 4.76 2.26
N ASN A 42 -12.78 4.70 0.94
CA ASN A 42 -13.60 5.63 0.17
C ASN A 42 -15.09 5.53 0.52
N LYS A 43 -15.59 4.31 0.76
CA LYS A 43 -16.95 4.10 1.26
C LYS A 43 -17.15 4.77 2.62
N LEU A 44 -16.24 4.56 3.57
CA LEU A 44 -16.29 5.19 4.90
C LEU A 44 -16.19 6.72 4.82
N LEU A 45 -15.32 7.25 3.96
CA LEU A 45 -15.18 8.69 3.74
C LEU A 45 -16.48 9.28 3.18
N LYS A 46 -17.18 8.55 2.29
CA LYS A 46 -18.49 8.96 1.77
C LYS A 46 -19.56 8.94 2.85
N GLU A 47 -19.64 7.88 3.64
CA GLU A 47 -20.59 7.77 4.75
C GLU A 47 -20.39 8.86 5.80
N LYS A 48 -19.14 9.32 5.98
CA LYS A 48 -18.78 10.42 6.88
C LYS A 48 -18.97 11.82 6.26
N GLY A 49 -19.47 11.93 5.03
CA GLY A 49 -19.65 13.21 4.35
C GLY A 49 -18.35 13.92 3.95
N SER A 50 -17.22 13.20 3.90
CA SER A 50 -15.96 13.78 3.43
C SER A 50 -16.03 14.02 1.92
N ASN A 51 -15.46 15.13 1.46
CA ASN A 51 -15.30 15.44 0.04
C ASN A 51 -13.98 14.90 -0.53
N TYR A 52 -13.20 14.13 0.22
CA TYR A 52 -11.94 13.57 -0.23
C TYR A 52 -12.01 12.06 -0.44
N ARG A 53 -11.32 11.55 -1.46
CA ARG A 53 -11.21 10.12 -1.75
C ARG A 53 -9.76 9.77 -2.07
N VAL A 54 -9.37 8.55 -1.71
CA VAL A 54 -8.19 7.90 -2.27
C VAL A 54 -8.43 7.75 -3.77
N ALA A 55 -7.54 8.35 -4.56
CA ALA A 55 -7.67 8.47 -6.01
C ALA A 55 -6.51 7.80 -6.76
N ASP A 56 -5.37 7.61 -6.10
CA ASP A 56 -4.19 6.98 -6.67
C ASP A 56 -3.56 6.03 -5.63
N ILE A 57 -2.94 4.96 -6.10
CA ILE A 57 -2.15 4.02 -5.29
C ILE A 57 -0.76 3.94 -5.92
N ASP A 58 0.26 4.33 -5.18
CA ASP A 58 1.65 4.14 -5.56
C ASP A 58 2.26 3.01 -4.74
N LEU A 59 3.04 2.16 -5.40
CA LEU A 59 3.73 1.03 -4.79
C LEU A 59 5.24 1.27 -4.84
N GLY A 60 5.85 1.46 -3.68
CA GLY A 60 7.30 1.53 -3.54
C GLY A 60 7.91 0.13 -3.60
N MET A 61 8.76 -0.14 -4.59
CA MET A 61 9.48 -1.40 -4.78
C MET A 61 10.70 -1.58 -3.84
N GLY A 62 10.64 -0.96 -2.67
CA GLY A 62 11.60 -1.24 -1.60
C GLY A 62 11.43 -2.67 -1.08
N VAL A 63 12.41 -3.14 -0.32
CA VAL A 63 12.27 -4.38 0.46
C VAL A 63 12.15 -3.97 1.93
N PRO A 64 10.96 -4.07 2.54
CA PRO A 64 9.68 -4.56 2.00
C PRO A 64 8.94 -3.52 1.12
N PRO A 65 8.02 -3.97 0.24
CA PRO A 65 7.26 -3.05 -0.60
C PRO A 65 6.31 -2.19 0.25
N SER A 66 6.13 -0.94 -0.15
CA SER A 66 5.31 0.04 0.57
C SER A 66 4.17 0.57 -0.29
N VAL A 67 3.01 0.84 0.33
CA VAL A 67 1.82 1.38 -0.35
C VAL A 67 1.60 2.82 0.10
N ILE A 68 1.48 3.74 -0.85
CA ILE A 68 1.16 5.14 -0.62
C ILE A 68 -0.19 5.45 -1.29
N PHE A 69 -1.10 6.08 -0.56
CA PHE A 69 -2.41 6.48 -1.07
C PHE A 69 -2.43 7.97 -1.37
N GLY A 70 -2.65 8.32 -2.64
CA GLY A 70 -2.93 9.68 -3.07
C GLY A 70 -4.38 10.03 -2.76
N VAL A 71 -4.62 11.12 -2.03
CA VAL A 71 -5.97 11.57 -1.66
C VAL A 71 -6.30 12.88 -2.38
N ARG A 72 -7.43 12.92 -3.07
CA ARG A 72 -7.90 14.09 -3.83
C ARG A 72 -9.32 14.44 -3.45
N ARG A 73 -9.68 15.72 -3.61
CA ARG A 73 -11.05 16.19 -3.46
C ARG A 73 -11.89 15.73 -4.65
N VAL A 74 -13.09 15.22 -4.38
CA VAL A 74 -14.09 14.88 -5.39
C VAL A 74 -14.73 16.20 -5.83
N GLY A 75 -14.49 16.60 -7.08
CA GLY A 75 -15.04 17.83 -7.66
C GLY A 75 -14.05 18.75 -8.40
N GLU A 76 -12.79 18.37 -8.59
CA GLU A 76 -11.80 19.19 -9.34
C GLU A 76 -11.21 18.48 -10.58
N LYS A 77 -11.72 17.30 -11.00
CA LYS A 77 -11.09 16.48 -12.05
C LYS A 77 -12.03 15.77 -13.03
N ASP A 78 -13.19 16.37 -13.32
CA ASP A 78 -14.01 15.97 -14.50
C ASP A 78 -14.07 17.06 -15.58
N ASP A 79 -13.43 18.23 -15.38
CA ASP A 79 -13.49 19.37 -16.31
C ASP A 79 -12.29 19.52 -17.27
N GLU A 80 -11.18 18.77 -17.11
CA GLU A 80 -9.95 19.02 -17.89
C GLU A 80 -9.61 17.97 -18.96
N LEU A 81 -10.52 17.04 -19.28
CA LEU A 81 -10.28 16.02 -20.32
C LEU A 81 -11.43 15.85 -21.34
N GLN A 82 -12.28 16.87 -21.51
CA GLN A 82 -13.31 16.88 -22.57
C GLN A 82 -12.97 17.75 -23.79
N ASP A 83 -11.82 18.43 -23.81
CA ASP A 83 -11.42 19.35 -24.90
C ASP A 83 -10.04 19.01 -25.52
N LEU A 84 -9.80 17.73 -25.87
CA LEU A 84 -8.72 17.33 -26.79
C LEU A 84 -9.21 16.37 -27.87
#